data_AF-A0A518EQ38-F1
#
_entry.id   AF-A0A518EQ38-F1
#
_cell.length_a   1.000
_cell.length_b   1.000
_cell.length_c   1.000
_cell.angle_alpha   90.00
_cell.angle_beta   90.00
_cell.angle_gamma   90.00
#
_symmetry.space_group_name_H-M   'P 1'
#
loop_
_entity.id
_entity.type
_entity.pdbx_description
1 polymer ?
#
loop_
_entity_poly.entity_id
_entity_poly.type
_entity_poly.pdbx_seq_one_letter_code
_entity_poly.pdbx_strand_id
1 'polypeptide(L)'
;MHVLCARAFALLSLFALTSLASSAAPSQQKDVPFEELGKAFVKENCPEGSGGAACPLEDVLARRYATLRAGAFDLSFPLDFFGDKRSGEIEVVVQAVLDLQGEWFKRFAREPATLEAAQKDMLVLTDWVDGWSKGDLKKVSKGEGGSLFDLMEAGEGVREASARLAPMIYDEETMAVTPQFIQDIRMVFCPTRLSFMEMVGYGGMVSPAVRQSAWHSGTAEWTQLWIDQTMVVALEYSPWTDDPKFQLGMSMNKFDKQGQRQFVVQQAAAALLTKTLNRMDLPLLDKGLAVHMTIAVCGAANTIDGEGSISSTGATTAPYERFVPGGNSNGGTLPAIPAIGFDSIQESHWRKTKSGGLFFAALEAGQKQGGKRAKKDNKRDLFKRPEAHFELTSPTGKHIAVTAPFLGQPATQRPYPEPEYLNDYREFFRSYQACFLDWLRNTGSEGDSEEVARGKFQQLLSKLSLEREVNLDNAVQEIYQEPLTTLDGSAGLEWRFLTWLEDQ
;
A
#
# COMPACT_ATOMS: atom_id res chain seq x y z
N MET A 1 5.94 -37.67 18.79
CA MET A 1 5.39 -37.66 17.40
C MET A 1 5.47 -36.23 16.82
N HIS A 2 6.65 -35.62 16.93
CA HIS A 2 6.89 -34.19 16.67
C HIS A 2 8.29 -34.00 16.07
N VAL A 3 8.52 -34.46 14.84
CA VAL A 3 9.62 -34.03 13.97
C VAL A 3 9.23 -34.47 12.56
N LEU A 4 8.59 -33.62 11.75
CA LEU A 4 8.48 -33.83 10.28
C LEU A 4 7.92 -32.64 9.45
N CYS A 5 7.58 -31.49 10.02
CA CYS A 5 7.04 -30.36 9.24
C CYS A 5 8.08 -29.34 8.70
N ALA A 6 9.39 -29.53 8.91
CA ALA A 6 10.40 -28.52 8.59
C ALA A 6 11.04 -28.64 7.17
N ARG A 7 10.49 -29.45 6.25
CA ARG A 7 11.14 -29.72 4.94
C ARG A 7 10.31 -29.43 3.68
N ALA A 8 9.12 -28.83 3.80
CA ALA A 8 8.30 -28.48 2.64
C ALA A 8 8.48 -27.04 2.11
N PHE A 9 9.42 -26.25 2.65
CA PHE A 9 9.55 -24.82 2.36
C PHE A 9 10.58 -24.44 1.28
N ALA A 10 11.16 -25.40 0.54
CA ALA A 10 12.33 -25.11 -0.32
C ALA A 10 12.18 -25.47 -1.81
N LEU A 11 11.03 -25.96 -2.30
CA LEU A 11 10.94 -26.47 -3.68
C LEU A 11 9.55 -26.24 -4.27
N LEU A 12 9.22 -24.99 -4.63
CA LEU A 12 8.23 -24.63 -5.67
C LEU A 12 8.16 -23.11 -5.92
N SER A 13 9.32 -22.43 -5.90
CA SER A 13 9.47 -21.05 -6.38
C SER A 13 9.86 -21.07 -7.86
N LEU A 14 8.91 -21.45 -8.72
CA LEU A 14 9.08 -21.41 -10.17
C LEU A 14 7.73 -21.19 -10.87
N PHE A 15 7.05 -20.10 -10.52
CA PHE A 15 6.17 -19.44 -11.47
C PHE A 15 6.87 -18.20 -12.00
N ALA A 16 7.21 -18.29 -13.28
CA ALA A 16 7.82 -17.24 -14.05
C ALA A 16 6.90 -16.01 -14.06
N LEU A 17 7.20 -15.04 -13.20
CA LEU A 17 7.10 -13.64 -13.57
C LEU A 17 7.97 -13.46 -14.81
N THR A 18 7.37 -13.69 -15.97
CA THR A 18 7.90 -13.16 -17.22
C THR A 18 7.74 -11.65 -17.11
N SER A 19 8.75 -11.02 -16.51
CA SER A 19 9.09 -9.64 -16.78
C SER A 19 9.38 -9.57 -18.27
N LEU A 20 8.34 -9.35 -19.08
CA LEU A 20 8.52 -8.82 -20.42
C LEU A 20 9.14 -7.44 -20.20
N ALA A 21 10.47 -7.42 -20.31
CA ALA A 21 11.28 -6.23 -20.40
C ALA A 21 10.61 -5.32 -21.42
N SER A 22 10.00 -4.25 -20.93
CA SER A 22 9.49 -3.18 -21.76
C SER A 22 10.67 -2.64 -22.55
N SER A 23 10.71 -2.87 -23.85
CA SER A 23 11.71 -2.28 -24.74
C SER A 23 11.37 -0.81 -24.99
N ALA A 24 11.31 -0.03 -23.92
CA ALA A 24 11.52 1.40 -23.99
C ALA A 24 13.02 1.61 -24.29
N ALA A 25 13.33 2.56 -25.17
CA ALA A 25 14.71 2.97 -25.39
C ALA A 25 15.40 3.21 -24.04
N PRO A 26 16.66 2.75 -23.85
CA PRO A 26 17.33 2.84 -22.55
C PRO A 26 17.48 4.32 -22.18
N SER A 27 16.56 4.84 -21.35
CA SER A 27 16.91 5.93 -20.47
C SER A 27 18.14 5.44 -19.72
N GLN A 28 19.27 6.16 -19.81
CA GLN A 28 20.52 5.80 -19.15
C GLN A 28 20.22 5.33 -17.72
N GLN A 29 20.18 4.01 -17.55
CA GLN A 29 19.73 3.36 -16.33
C GLN A 29 20.93 3.48 -15.40
N LYS A 30 20.98 4.56 -14.62
CA LYS A 30 22.07 4.73 -13.66
C LYS A 30 21.94 3.63 -12.62
N ASP A 31 22.98 2.82 -12.51
CA ASP A 31 23.05 1.74 -11.53
C ASP A 31 22.93 2.33 -10.12
N VAL A 32 21.92 1.88 -9.38
CA VAL A 32 21.78 2.20 -7.95
C VAL A 32 22.87 1.45 -7.19
N PRO A 33 23.70 2.10 -6.35
CA PRO A 33 24.83 1.47 -5.68
C PRO A 33 24.38 0.66 -4.44
N PHE A 34 23.51 -0.33 -4.63
CA PHE A 34 22.89 -1.10 -3.54
C PHE A 34 23.91 -1.75 -2.59
N GLU A 35 25.01 -2.29 -3.12
CA GLU A 35 26.04 -2.92 -2.30
C GLU A 35 26.78 -1.90 -1.42
N GLU A 36 27.03 -0.69 -1.93
CA GLU A 36 27.67 0.39 -1.16
C GLU A 36 26.74 0.90 -0.05
N LEU A 37 25.46 1.09 -0.38
CA LEU A 37 24.40 1.45 0.57
C LEU A 37 24.27 0.40 1.69
N GLY A 38 24.25 -0.88 1.35
CA GLY A 38 24.18 -1.96 2.34
C GLY A 38 25.43 -2.01 3.23
N LYS A 39 26.63 -1.81 2.66
CA LYS A 39 27.88 -1.73 3.45
C LYS A 39 27.90 -0.52 4.39
N ALA A 40 27.36 0.63 3.95
CA ALA A 40 27.21 1.81 4.80
C ALA A 40 26.30 1.50 5.99
N PHE A 41 25.14 0.89 5.73
CA PHE A 41 24.20 0.47 6.76
C PHE A 41 24.84 -0.49 7.79
N VAL A 42 25.51 -1.55 7.32
CA VAL A 42 26.18 -2.54 8.18
C VAL A 42 27.24 -1.87 9.04
N LYS A 43 28.05 -0.97 8.46
CA LYS A 43 29.10 -0.25 9.20
C LYS A 43 28.53 0.58 10.35
N GLU A 44 27.36 1.19 10.16
CA GLU A 44 26.74 2.06 11.15
C GLU A 44 25.94 1.29 12.20
N ASN A 45 25.31 0.18 11.82
CA ASN A 45 24.28 -0.47 12.65
C ASN A 45 24.68 -1.84 13.22
N CYS A 46 25.67 -2.51 12.64
CA CYS A 46 26.14 -3.80 13.16
C CYS A 46 27.28 -3.64 14.18
N PRO A 47 27.46 -4.62 15.10
CA PRO A 47 28.58 -4.64 16.04
C PRO A 47 29.95 -4.44 15.37
N GLU A 48 30.81 -3.66 16.03
CA GLU A 48 32.24 -3.63 15.73
C GLU A 48 32.81 -5.05 15.82
N GLY A 49 33.63 -5.44 14.85
CA GLY A 49 34.20 -6.80 14.77
C GLY A 49 33.44 -7.79 13.89
N SER A 50 32.31 -7.41 13.31
CA SER A 50 31.59 -8.20 12.29
C SER A 50 32.36 -8.43 10.98
N GLY A 51 33.56 -7.84 10.83
CA GLY A 51 34.40 -8.00 9.64
C GLY A 51 33.76 -7.44 8.36
N GLY A 52 32.75 -6.59 8.48
CA GLY A 52 31.96 -6.09 7.34
C GLY A 52 30.88 -7.07 6.86
N ALA A 53 30.68 -8.20 7.53
CA ALA A 53 29.54 -9.08 7.28
C ALA A 53 28.26 -8.48 7.88
N ALA A 54 27.15 -8.64 7.16
CA ALA A 54 25.86 -8.19 7.66
C ALA A 54 25.41 -9.03 8.86
N CYS A 55 25.03 -8.36 9.95
CA CYS A 55 24.44 -8.98 11.13
C CYS A 55 22.93 -9.26 10.93
N PRO A 56 22.33 -10.18 11.70
CA PRO A 56 20.88 -10.39 11.70
C PRO A 56 20.08 -9.10 11.97
N LEU A 57 18.88 -8.99 11.39
CA LEU A 57 18.05 -7.78 11.52
C LEU A 57 17.64 -7.57 12.97
N GLU A 58 17.40 -8.65 13.72
CA GLU A 58 17.09 -8.65 15.14
C GLU A 58 18.17 -7.93 15.97
N ASP A 59 19.45 -8.16 15.64
CA ASP A 59 20.57 -7.51 16.33
C ASP A 59 20.61 -6.01 16.05
N VAL A 60 20.27 -5.62 14.82
CA VAL A 60 20.16 -4.20 14.43
C VAL A 60 19.01 -3.52 15.19
N LEU A 61 17.82 -4.14 15.18
CA LEU A 61 16.64 -3.59 15.83
C LEU A 61 16.83 -3.46 17.34
N ALA A 62 17.39 -4.47 17.99
CA ALA A 62 17.65 -4.45 19.43
C ALA A 62 18.61 -3.32 19.87
N ARG A 63 19.50 -2.87 18.98
CA ARG A 63 20.55 -1.89 19.32
C ARG A 63 20.21 -0.46 18.90
N ARG A 64 19.60 -0.30 17.73
CA ARG A 64 19.49 0.99 17.02
C ARG A 64 18.07 1.47 16.86
N TYR A 65 17.08 0.68 17.32
CA TYR A 65 15.67 0.99 17.18
C TYR A 65 14.97 0.96 18.54
N ALA A 66 14.02 1.87 18.71
CA ALA A 66 12.98 1.74 19.72
C ALA A 66 11.79 0.99 19.10
N THR A 67 11.27 -0.01 19.81
CA THR A 67 10.18 -0.87 19.35
C THR A 67 8.93 -0.67 20.18
N LEU A 68 7.77 -0.55 19.55
CA LEU A 68 6.48 -0.44 20.21
C LEU A 68 5.56 -1.55 19.70
N ARG A 69 5.07 -2.39 20.61
CA ARG A 69 3.96 -3.27 20.31
C ARG A 69 2.65 -2.48 20.40
N ALA A 70 2.04 -2.17 19.27
CA ALA A 70 0.76 -1.50 19.17
C ALA A 70 -0.31 -2.52 18.74
N GLY A 71 -0.81 -3.31 19.69
CA GLY A 71 -1.71 -4.43 19.40
C GLY A 71 -1.00 -5.53 18.61
N ALA A 72 -1.54 -5.89 17.43
CA ALA A 72 -0.97 -6.92 16.54
C ALA A 72 0.28 -6.47 15.76
N PHE A 73 0.72 -5.21 15.92
CA PHE A 73 1.85 -4.65 15.19
C PHE A 73 3.03 -4.38 16.11
N ASP A 74 4.22 -4.78 15.65
CA ASP A 74 5.50 -4.39 16.24
C ASP A 74 6.13 -3.28 15.38
N LEU A 75 6.06 -2.04 15.86
CA LEU A 75 6.53 -0.85 15.17
C LEU A 75 7.96 -0.52 15.62
N SER A 76 8.90 -0.43 14.69
CA SER A 76 10.30 -0.11 14.99
C SER A 76 10.71 1.20 14.36
N PHE A 77 11.27 2.11 15.16
CA PHE A 77 11.74 3.42 14.74
C PHE A 77 13.22 3.58 15.11
N PRO A 78 14.07 4.12 14.22
CA PRO A 78 15.48 4.30 14.54
C PRO A 78 15.62 5.38 15.62
N LEU A 79 16.56 5.19 16.55
CA LEU A 79 16.70 6.05 17.73
C LEU A 79 16.95 7.53 17.37
N ASP A 80 17.68 7.78 16.29
CA ASP A 80 17.98 9.13 15.80
C ASP A 80 16.71 9.90 15.39
N PHE A 81 15.67 9.21 14.91
CA PHE A 81 14.40 9.83 14.53
C PHE A 81 13.71 10.52 15.69
N PHE A 82 13.85 9.99 16.90
CA PHE A 82 13.29 10.59 18.12
C PHE A 82 13.95 11.92 18.49
N GLY A 83 15.20 12.13 18.04
CA GLY A 83 15.94 13.38 18.23
C GLY A 83 15.70 14.41 17.12
N ASP A 84 15.09 13.99 16.01
CA ASP A 84 14.87 14.82 14.84
C ASP A 84 13.71 15.82 15.03
N LYS A 85 13.73 16.91 14.27
CA LYS A 85 12.65 17.92 14.23
C LYS A 85 11.30 17.33 13.78
N ARG A 86 11.32 16.20 13.06
CA ARG A 86 10.17 15.43 12.58
C ARG A 86 9.72 14.33 13.55
N SER A 87 10.30 14.20 14.74
CA SER A 87 9.91 13.20 15.74
C SER A 87 8.39 13.11 16.03
N GLY A 88 7.63 14.19 15.84
CA GLY A 88 6.15 14.16 15.95
C GLY A 88 5.45 13.29 14.90
N GLU A 89 6.13 12.93 13.81
CA GLU A 89 5.64 11.96 12.82
C GLU A 89 5.51 10.55 13.39
N ILE A 90 6.24 10.21 14.47
CA ILE A 90 6.14 8.91 15.15
C ILE A 90 4.74 8.74 15.74
N GLU A 91 4.21 9.77 16.41
CA GLU A 91 2.85 9.80 16.96
C GLU A 91 1.81 9.51 15.88
N VAL A 92 1.93 10.18 14.73
CA VAL A 92 1.05 9.99 13.57
C VAL A 92 1.08 8.54 13.06
N VAL A 93 2.27 7.92 13.02
CA VAL A 93 2.42 6.52 12.60
C VAL A 93 1.73 5.58 13.58
N VAL A 94 1.94 5.77 14.88
CA VAL A 94 1.36 4.90 15.91
C VAL A 94 -0.17 5.03 15.95
N GLN A 95 -0.70 6.25 15.95
CA GLN A 95 -2.14 6.51 15.88
C GLN A 95 -2.76 5.86 14.62
N ALA A 96 -2.14 6.02 13.45
CA ALA A 96 -2.61 5.41 12.21
C ALA A 96 -2.78 3.89 12.32
N VAL A 97 -1.84 3.21 12.98
CA VAL A 97 -1.89 1.75 13.19
C VAL A 97 -2.95 1.35 14.21
N LEU A 98 -3.15 2.14 15.28
CA LEU A 98 -4.23 1.91 16.25
C LEU A 98 -5.61 2.11 15.62
N ASP A 99 -5.79 3.18 14.85
CA ASP A 99 -7.07 3.46 14.17
C ASP A 99 -7.42 2.40 13.13
N LEU A 100 -6.42 1.87 12.42
CA LEU A 100 -6.60 0.73 11.52
C LEU A 100 -7.14 -0.50 12.27
N GLN A 101 -6.56 -0.83 13.43
CA GLN A 101 -7.04 -1.95 14.25
C GLN A 101 -8.45 -1.70 14.76
N GLY A 102 -8.80 -0.46 15.09
CA GLY A 102 -10.16 -0.10 15.48
C GLY A 102 -11.18 -0.35 14.36
N GLU A 103 -10.85 0.05 13.13
CA GLU A 103 -11.70 -0.27 11.97
C GLU A 103 -11.71 -1.77 11.66
N TRP A 104 -10.62 -2.50 11.93
CA TRP A 104 -10.58 -3.96 11.79
C TRP A 104 -11.54 -4.65 12.77
N PHE A 105 -11.48 -4.31 14.06
CA PHE A 105 -12.42 -4.81 15.08
C PHE A 105 -13.87 -4.49 14.72
N LYS A 106 -14.15 -3.25 14.32
CA LYS A 106 -15.50 -2.83 13.93
C LYS A 106 -16.08 -3.66 12.78
N ARG A 107 -15.23 -4.17 11.89
CA ARG A 107 -15.66 -4.98 10.74
C ARG A 107 -15.77 -6.46 11.05
N PHE A 108 -14.92 -6.98 11.93
CA PHE A 108 -14.70 -8.42 12.03
C PHE A 108 -14.89 -9.01 13.41
N ALA A 109 -15.09 -8.19 14.46
CA ALA A 109 -15.50 -8.71 15.76
C ALA A 109 -16.82 -9.48 15.62
N ARG A 110 -16.87 -10.69 16.19
CA ARG A 110 -18.07 -11.53 16.17
C ARG A 110 -19.15 -11.02 17.11
N GLU A 111 -18.73 -10.44 18.24
CA GLU A 111 -19.61 -9.99 19.31
C GLU A 111 -19.37 -8.50 19.64
N PRO A 112 -20.43 -7.74 19.98
CA PRO A 112 -20.29 -6.34 20.41
C PRO A 112 -19.35 -6.17 21.61
N ALA A 113 -19.36 -7.12 22.55
CA ALA A 113 -18.51 -7.07 23.74
C ALA A 113 -17.01 -7.11 23.40
N THR A 114 -16.62 -7.85 22.36
CA THR A 114 -15.24 -7.87 21.85
C THR A 114 -14.83 -6.50 21.33
N LEU A 115 -15.70 -5.85 20.55
CA LEU A 115 -15.45 -4.52 20.02
C LEU A 115 -15.32 -3.49 21.15
N GLU A 116 -16.24 -3.51 22.14
CA GLU A 116 -16.20 -2.62 23.29
C GLU A 116 -14.91 -2.78 24.12
N ALA A 117 -14.49 -4.03 24.37
CA ALA A 117 -13.24 -4.31 25.08
C ALA A 117 -12.02 -3.80 24.32
N ALA A 118 -11.94 -4.07 23.01
CA ALA A 118 -10.87 -3.58 22.16
C ALA A 118 -10.83 -2.05 22.12
N GLN A 119 -11.98 -1.39 21.98
CA GLN A 119 -12.07 0.08 21.96
C GLN A 119 -11.55 0.71 23.25
N LYS A 120 -11.85 0.10 24.40
CA LYS A 120 -11.31 0.55 25.69
C LYS A 120 -9.78 0.46 25.73
N ASP A 121 -9.21 -0.66 25.31
CA ASP A 121 -7.75 -0.86 25.33
C ASP A 121 -7.04 0.05 24.30
N MET A 122 -7.63 0.25 23.11
CA MET A 122 -7.11 1.20 22.11
C MET A 122 -7.15 2.65 22.60
N LEU A 123 -8.20 3.04 23.33
CA LEU A 123 -8.28 4.39 23.92
C LEU A 123 -7.15 4.62 24.92
N VAL A 124 -6.85 3.64 25.79
CA VAL A 124 -5.73 3.72 26.73
C VAL A 124 -4.39 3.92 26.00
N LEU A 125 -4.17 3.21 24.90
CA LEU A 125 -2.95 3.38 24.10
C LEU A 125 -2.91 4.74 23.39
N THR A 126 -4.04 5.18 22.85
CA THR A 126 -4.16 6.46 22.14
C THR A 126 -3.88 7.62 23.11
N ASP A 127 -4.52 7.64 24.28
CA ASP A 127 -4.31 8.66 25.31
C ASP A 127 -2.84 8.70 25.78
N TRP A 128 -2.19 7.54 25.87
CA TRP A 128 -0.76 7.48 26.21
C TRP A 128 0.14 8.07 25.12
N VAL A 129 -0.14 7.77 23.85
CA VAL A 129 0.59 8.31 22.70
C VAL A 129 0.39 9.82 22.56
N ASP A 130 -0.84 10.31 22.70
CA ASP A 130 -1.19 11.73 22.68
C ASP A 130 -0.51 12.52 23.83
N GLY A 131 -0.19 11.83 24.92
CA GLY A 131 0.55 12.38 26.06
C GLY A 131 2.05 12.59 25.81
N TRP A 132 2.61 12.09 24.70
CA TRP A 132 4.05 12.20 24.44
C TRP A 132 4.48 13.64 24.18
N SER A 133 5.49 14.11 24.92
CA SER A 133 6.11 15.40 24.65
C SER A 133 7.35 15.26 23.77
N LYS A 134 7.69 16.33 23.02
CA LYS A 134 8.97 16.41 22.30
C LYS A 134 10.18 16.19 23.21
N GLY A 135 10.07 16.59 24.48
CA GLY A 135 11.11 16.40 25.47
C GLY A 135 11.33 14.93 25.80
N ASP A 136 10.26 14.15 25.90
CA ASP A 136 10.32 12.72 26.22
C ASP A 136 10.83 11.92 25.02
N LEU A 137 10.32 12.18 23.82
CA LEU A 137 10.85 11.58 22.59
C LEU A 137 12.36 11.85 22.47
N LYS A 138 12.81 13.09 22.69
CA LYS A 138 14.24 13.41 22.64
C LYS A 138 15.08 12.62 23.66
N LYS A 139 14.54 12.21 24.81
CA LYS A 139 15.28 11.35 25.76
C LYS A 139 15.53 9.95 25.17
N VAL A 140 14.54 9.39 24.47
CA VAL A 140 14.65 8.10 23.78
C VAL A 140 15.84 8.08 22.81
N SER A 141 16.06 9.18 22.07
CA SER A 141 17.18 9.27 21.11
C SER A 141 18.59 9.10 21.68
N LYS A 142 18.74 9.19 23.01
CA LYS A 142 20.02 9.06 23.71
C LYS A 142 20.21 7.70 24.38
N GLY A 143 19.18 6.86 24.37
CA GLY A 143 19.21 5.54 25.00
C GLY A 143 19.85 4.47 24.12
N GLU A 144 19.83 3.24 24.61
CA GLU A 144 20.02 2.05 23.80
C GLU A 144 18.68 1.62 23.20
N GLY A 145 18.72 0.81 22.14
CA GLY A 145 17.50 0.25 21.54
C GLY A 145 16.71 -0.58 22.55
N GLY A 146 15.42 -0.75 22.30
CA GLY A 146 14.55 -1.49 23.21
C GLY A 146 13.08 -1.09 23.12
N SER A 147 12.29 -1.60 24.07
CA SER A 147 10.85 -1.35 24.12
C SER A 147 10.56 0.11 24.45
N LEU A 148 9.74 0.76 23.64
CA LEU A 148 9.30 2.13 23.86
C LEU A 148 8.47 2.26 25.15
N PHE A 149 7.81 1.19 25.59
CA PHE A 149 7.16 1.17 26.91
C PHE A 149 8.16 1.37 28.04
N ASP A 150 9.36 0.78 27.93
CA ASP A 150 10.42 0.94 28.94
C ASP A 150 11.10 2.29 28.81
N LEU A 151 11.43 2.69 27.58
CA LEU A 151 12.13 3.95 27.29
C LEU A 151 11.30 5.20 27.63
N MET A 152 9.97 5.08 27.61
CA MET A 152 9.02 6.15 27.94
C MET A 152 8.32 5.92 29.29
N GLU A 153 8.79 4.96 30.09
CA GLU A 153 8.26 4.67 31.44
C GLU A 153 6.73 4.46 31.48
N ALA A 154 6.18 3.74 30.50
CA ALA A 154 4.75 3.49 30.39
C ALA A 154 4.20 2.74 31.62
N GLY A 155 3.08 3.22 32.15
CA GLY A 155 2.40 2.62 33.29
C GLY A 155 1.85 1.22 33.00
N GLU A 156 1.62 0.43 34.05
CA GLU A 156 1.16 -0.96 33.97
C GLU A 156 -0.12 -1.11 33.14
N GLY A 157 -1.11 -0.21 33.34
CA GLY A 157 -2.36 -0.25 32.57
C GLY A 157 -2.18 -0.10 31.05
N VAL A 158 -1.20 0.68 30.60
CA VAL A 158 -0.86 0.84 29.16
C VAL A 158 -0.28 -0.46 28.62
N ARG A 159 0.63 -1.07 29.37
CA ARG A 159 1.27 -2.34 29.01
C ARG A 159 0.26 -3.48 28.94
N GLU A 160 -0.64 -3.55 29.91
CA GLU A 160 -1.72 -4.53 29.92
C GLU A 160 -2.70 -4.35 28.76
N ALA A 161 -3.10 -3.10 28.46
CA ALA A 161 -3.97 -2.80 27.32
C ALA A 161 -3.32 -3.26 26.00
N SER A 162 -2.04 -2.95 25.81
CA SER A 162 -1.27 -3.45 24.66
C SER A 162 -1.22 -4.98 24.60
N ALA A 163 -0.98 -5.64 25.75
CA ALA A 163 -0.85 -7.09 25.81
C ALA A 163 -2.16 -7.82 25.52
N ARG A 164 -3.32 -7.21 25.81
CA ARG A 164 -4.65 -7.78 25.54
C ARG A 164 -5.11 -7.62 24.10
N LEU A 165 -4.71 -6.55 23.41
CA LEU A 165 -5.20 -6.27 22.05
C LEU A 165 -4.72 -7.28 21.01
N ALA A 166 -3.44 -7.66 21.03
CA ALA A 166 -2.90 -8.56 20.01
C ALA A 166 -3.62 -9.92 20.01
N PRO A 167 -3.74 -10.63 21.15
CA PRO A 167 -4.45 -11.92 21.20
C PRO A 167 -5.88 -11.87 20.67
N MET A 168 -6.62 -10.77 20.90
CA MET A 168 -7.98 -10.62 20.38
C MET A 168 -8.01 -10.61 18.85
N ILE A 169 -7.03 -10.02 18.17
CA ILE A 169 -6.99 -9.99 16.68
C ILE A 169 -6.72 -11.40 16.10
N TYR A 170 -5.96 -12.23 16.82
CA TYR A 170 -5.57 -13.56 16.37
C TYR A 170 -6.56 -14.67 16.77
N ASP A 171 -7.57 -14.36 17.58
CA ASP A 171 -8.48 -15.34 18.13
C ASP A 171 -9.75 -15.52 17.26
N GLU A 172 -9.94 -16.75 16.76
CA GLU A 172 -11.05 -17.12 15.87
C GLU A 172 -12.41 -17.11 16.59
N GLU A 173 -12.42 -17.20 17.93
CA GLU A 173 -13.64 -17.11 18.73
C GLU A 173 -14.14 -15.67 18.87
N THR A 174 -13.24 -14.69 18.83
CA THR A 174 -13.57 -13.27 18.94
C THR A 174 -13.66 -12.56 17.59
N MET A 175 -12.94 -13.05 16.58
CA MET A 175 -12.84 -12.45 15.25
C MET A 175 -13.28 -13.41 14.15
N ALA A 176 -14.03 -12.90 13.17
CA ALA A 176 -14.43 -13.70 12.01
C ALA A 176 -13.34 -13.85 10.96
N VAL A 177 -12.37 -12.93 10.97
CA VAL A 177 -11.24 -12.89 10.04
C VAL A 177 -9.98 -12.64 10.86
N THR A 178 -9.13 -13.65 10.96
CA THR A 178 -7.91 -13.64 11.78
C THR A 178 -6.65 -13.81 10.93
N PRO A 179 -5.50 -13.26 11.35
CA PRO A 179 -4.22 -13.62 10.77
C PRO A 179 -3.91 -15.11 10.94
N GLN A 180 -3.45 -15.79 9.88
CA GLN A 180 -3.11 -17.23 9.93
C GLN A 180 -1.85 -17.52 10.76
N PHE A 181 -0.95 -16.56 10.86
CA PHE A 181 0.28 -16.69 11.64
C PHE A 181 0.15 -15.86 12.90
N ILE A 182 0.25 -16.54 14.06
CA ILE A 182 0.34 -15.93 15.39
C ILE A 182 1.77 -15.38 15.57
N GLN A 183 2.13 -14.45 14.70
CA GLN A 183 3.37 -13.68 14.76
C GLN A 183 2.98 -12.23 14.56
N ASP A 184 3.57 -11.37 15.39
CA ASP A 184 3.34 -9.93 15.31
C ASP A 184 3.73 -9.40 13.93
N ILE A 185 2.95 -8.44 13.43
CA ILE A 185 3.22 -7.78 12.16
C ILE A 185 4.33 -6.75 12.39
N ARG A 186 5.56 -7.11 12.02
CA ARG A 186 6.72 -6.24 12.22
C ARG A 186 6.84 -5.20 11.10
N MET A 187 6.84 -3.93 11.48
CA MET A 187 7.07 -2.80 10.60
C MET A 187 8.28 -1.99 11.06
N VAL A 188 9.24 -1.76 10.16
CA VAL A 188 10.43 -0.94 10.41
C VAL A 188 10.32 0.34 9.59
N PHE A 189 10.28 1.48 10.25
CA PHE A 189 10.11 2.77 9.59
C PHE A 189 11.47 3.42 9.29
N CYS A 190 11.60 3.91 8.06
CA CYS A 190 12.75 4.62 7.55
C CYS A 190 12.38 6.10 7.37
N PRO A 191 12.79 7.00 8.28
CA PRO A 191 12.34 8.39 8.26
C PRO A 191 12.82 9.18 7.04
N THR A 192 13.93 8.75 6.43
CA THR A 192 14.55 9.41 5.27
C THR A 192 14.68 8.47 4.08
N ARG A 193 14.72 9.03 2.86
CA ARG A 193 15.00 8.25 1.65
C ARG A 193 16.31 7.47 1.72
N LEU A 194 17.37 8.07 2.25
CA LEU A 194 18.66 7.41 2.45
C LEU A 194 18.53 6.17 3.33
N SER A 195 17.91 6.32 4.52
CA SER A 195 17.75 5.20 5.46
C SER A 195 16.96 4.03 4.85
N PHE A 196 15.97 4.33 4.00
CA PHE A 196 15.23 3.29 3.28
C PHE A 196 16.10 2.57 2.23
N MET A 197 16.85 3.32 1.42
CA MET A 197 17.70 2.73 0.38
C MET A 197 18.89 1.95 0.96
N GLU A 198 19.40 2.38 2.12
CA GLU A 198 20.36 1.63 2.92
C GLU A 198 19.78 0.31 3.44
N MET A 199 18.54 0.31 3.94
CA MET A 199 17.83 -0.92 4.31
C MET A 199 17.57 -1.86 3.12
N VAL A 200 17.30 -1.34 1.92
CA VAL A 200 17.22 -2.15 0.68
C VAL A 200 18.57 -2.80 0.37
N GLY A 201 19.66 -2.02 0.45
CA GLY A 201 21.02 -2.53 0.27
C GLY A 201 21.35 -3.63 1.29
N TYR A 202 21.06 -3.39 2.56
CA TYR A 202 21.21 -4.37 3.64
C TYR A 202 20.38 -5.65 3.38
N GLY A 203 19.11 -5.50 3.01
CA GLY A 203 18.20 -6.61 2.73
C GLY A 203 18.75 -7.57 1.67
N GLY A 204 19.31 -7.04 0.58
CA GLY A 204 19.94 -7.88 -0.45
C GLY A 204 21.30 -8.48 -0.05
N MET A 205 21.96 -7.95 0.99
CA MET A 205 23.16 -8.58 1.57
C MET A 205 22.81 -9.78 2.46
N VAL A 206 21.71 -9.70 3.22
CA VAL A 206 21.30 -10.77 4.14
C VAL A 206 20.39 -11.82 3.51
N SER A 207 19.67 -11.47 2.44
CA SER A 207 18.72 -12.38 1.79
C SER A 207 18.90 -12.38 0.26
N PRO A 208 19.34 -13.51 -0.34
CA PRO A 208 19.42 -13.65 -1.79
C PRO A 208 18.09 -13.43 -2.51
N ALA A 209 16.97 -13.78 -1.86
CA ALA A 209 15.63 -13.56 -2.41
C ALA A 209 15.31 -12.06 -2.53
N VAL A 210 15.61 -11.28 -1.47
CA VAL A 210 15.46 -9.82 -1.49
C VAL A 210 16.40 -9.20 -2.52
N ARG A 211 17.64 -9.69 -2.62
CA ARG A 211 18.59 -9.23 -3.65
C ARG A 211 18.00 -9.39 -5.05
N GLN A 212 17.46 -10.56 -5.35
CA GLN A 212 16.91 -10.87 -6.66
C GLN A 212 15.70 -9.99 -7.00
N SER A 213 14.83 -9.71 -6.03
CA SER A 213 13.60 -8.95 -6.26
C SER A 213 13.76 -7.44 -6.16
N ALA A 214 14.70 -6.94 -5.36
CA ALA A 214 14.79 -5.51 -5.01
C ALA A 214 16.06 -4.81 -5.50
N TRP A 215 17.09 -5.51 -6.02
CA TRP A 215 18.28 -4.84 -6.57
C TRP A 215 18.11 -4.54 -8.05
N HIS A 216 17.18 -3.62 -8.37
CA HIS A 216 17.01 -3.08 -9.71
C HIS A 216 16.69 -1.58 -9.66
N SER A 217 16.93 -0.86 -10.75
CA SER A 217 16.79 0.61 -10.81
C SER A 217 15.42 1.14 -10.33
N GLY A 218 14.32 0.46 -10.67
CA GLY A 218 12.97 0.86 -10.24
C GLY A 218 12.75 0.90 -8.71
N THR A 219 13.60 0.24 -7.92
CA THR A 219 13.50 0.24 -6.45
C THR A 219 13.83 1.59 -5.84
N ALA A 220 14.52 2.47 -6.57
CA ALA A 220 14.74 3.85 -6.17
C ALA A 220 13.43 4.61 -5.91
N GLU A 221 12.32 4.21 -6.54
CA GLU A 221 10.99 4.79 -6.38
C GLU A 221 10.14 4.08 -5.31
N TRP A 222 10.62 2.97 -4.74
CA TRP A 222 9.84 2.17 -3.80
C TRP A 222 9.66 2.82 -2.45
N THR A 223 8.49 2.64 -1.84
CA THR A 223 8.21 3.14 -0.48
C THR A 223 8.09 2.02 0.55
N GLN A 224 8.07 0.75 0.13
CA GLN A 224 8.19 -0.38 1.04
C GLN A 224 8.97 -1.53 0.41
N LEU A 225 9.50 -2.42 1.26
CA LEU A 225 9.95 -3.75 0.88
C LEU A 225 9.73 -4.73 2.04
N TRP A 226 9.84 -6.02 1.74
CA TRP A 226 9.88 -7.06 2.75
C TRP A 226 11.30 -7.61 2.89
N ILE A 227 11.80 -7.68 4.12
CA ILE A 227 12.98 -8.46 4.48
C ILE A 227 12.49 -9.59 5.38
N ASP A 228 12.46 -10.79 4.82
CA ASP A 228 11.80 -11.96 5.40
C ASP A 228 10.34 -11.68 5.79
N GLN A 229 10.04 -11.58 7.08
CA GLN A 229 8.70 -11.29 7.60
C GLN A 229 8.54 -9.85 8.12
N THR A 230 9.53 -8.99 7.89
CA THR A 230 9.54 -7.60 8.33
C THR A 230 9.27 -6.68 7.16
N MET A 231 8.23 -5.85 7.28
CA MET A 231 7.96 -4.82 6.30
C MET A 231 8.77 -3.57 6.63
N VAL A 232 9.63 -3.15 5.71
CA VAL A 232 10.38 -1.90 5.81
C VAL A 232 9.61 -0.82 5.06
N VAL A 233 9.37 0.33 5.69
CA VAL A 233 8.47 1.38 5.19
C VAL A 233 9.17 2.73 5.20
N ALA A 234 9.26 3.39 4.05
CA ALA A 234 9.75 4.76 3.94
C ALA A 234 8.70 5.78 4.41
N LEU A 235 9.13 6.83 5.12
CA LEU A 235 8.27 7.98 5.45
C LEU A 235 8.50 9.18 4.50
N GLU A 236 9.15 8.94 3.37
CA GLU A 236 9.36 9.89 2.27
C GLU A 236 9.16 9.20 0.91
N TYR A 237 8.57 9.93 -0.04
CA TYR A 237 8.62 9.58 -1.46
C TYR A 237 10.01 9.86 -2.04
N SER A 238 10.34 9.20 -3.15
CA SER A 238 11.48 9.59 -3.97
C SER A 238 11.31 11.03 -4.47
N PRO A 239 12.41 11.80 -4.58
CA PRO A 239 12.36 13.13 -5.17
C PRO A 239 12.12 13.04 -6.69
N TRP A 240 11.56 14.10 -7.27
CA TRP A 240 11.42 14.22 -8.73
C TRP A 240 12.75 14.42 -9.46
N THR A 241 13.71 15.01 -8.75
CA THR A 241 15.06 15.28 -9.25
C THR A 241 15.94 14.06 -9.04
N ASP A 242 16.81 13.79 -10.01
CA ASP A 242 17.85 12.77 -9.87
C ASP A 242 18.69 13.05 -8.62
N ASP A 243 18.73 12.08 -7.71
CA ASP A 243 19.50 12.13 -6.49
C ASP A 243 20.19 10.78 -6.26
N PRO A 244 21.37 10.56 -6.86
CA PRO A 244 22.08 9.28 -6.78
C PRO A 244 22.59 8.96 -5.36
N LYS A 245 22.53 9.93 -4.43
CA LYS A 245 22.93 9.74 -3.03
C LYS A 245 21.75 9.60 -2.08
N PHE A 246 20.51 9.71 -2.58
CA PHE A 246 19.28 9.57 -1.79
C PHE A 246 19.20 10.48 -0.55
N GLN A 247 19.88 11.63 -0.58
CA GLN A 247 19.87 12.63 0.50
C GLN A 247 18.60 13.48 0.51
N LEU A 248 17.90 13.52 -0.61
CA LEU A 248 16.63 14.21 -0.80
C LEU A 248 15.50 13.19 -0.74
N GLY A 249 14.47 13.55 0.01
CA GLY A 249 13.20 12.87 0.00
C GLY A 249 12.07 13.89 0.02
N MET A 250 10.91 13.46 -0.44
CA MET A 250 9.72 14.28 -0.45
C MET A 250 8.78 13.82 0.65
N SER A 251 8.35 14.76 1.49
CA SER A 251 7.39 14.45 2.54
C SER A 251 6.15 13.76 1.96
N MET A 252 5.70 12.70 2.62
CA MET A 252 4.42 12.05 2.30
C MET A 252 3.24 13.01 2.38
N ASN A 253 3.37 14.12 3.12
CA ASN A 253 2.35 15.16 3.23
C ASN A 253 2.40 16.22 2.13
N LYS A 254 3.25 16.05 1.10
CA LYS A 254 3.42 17.04 0.02
C LYS A 254 2.14 17.28 -0.77
N PHE A 255 1.35 16.23 -1.03
CA PHE A 255 0.15 16.28 -1.87
C PHE A 255 -1.15 16.33 -1.05
N ASP A 256 -1.11 15.81 0.16
CA ASP A 256 -2.23 15.85 1.09
C ASP A 256 -1.71 16.02 2.52
N LYS A 257 -2.37 16.85 3.33
CA LYS A 257 -1.94 17.11 4.71
C LYS A 257 -1.96 15.84 5.58
N GLN A 258 -2.78 14.85 5.22
CA GLN A 258 -2.85 13.55 5.87
C GLN A 258 -2.15 12.44 5.07
N GLY A 259 -1.36 12.78 4.05
CA GLY A 259 -0.77 11.81 3.13
C GLY A 259 0.09 10.75 3.84
N GLN A 260 0.87 11.13 4.85
CA GLN A 260 1.63 10.19 5.67
C GLN A 260 0.73 9.23 6.44
N ARG A 261 -0.32 9.75 7.09
CA ARG A 261 -1.27 8.93 7.85
C ARG A 261 -1.96 7.92 6.93
N GLN A 262 -2.48 8.38 5.78
CA GLN A 262 -3.09 7.53 4.76
C GLN A 262 -2.11 6.45 4.28
N PHE A 263 -0.84 6.82 4.05
CA PHE A 263 0.19 5.89 3.60
C PHE A 263 0.46 4.80 4.65
N VAL A 264 0.65 5.19 5.91
CA VAL A 264 0.88 4.25 7.01
C VAL A 264 -0.30 3.30 7.19
N VAL A 265 -1.53 3.81 7.20
CA VAL A 265 -2.74 2.96 7.29
C VAL A 265 -2.77 1.97 6.13
N GLN A 266 -2.50 2.41 4.91
CA GLN A 266 -2.51 1.53 3.74
C GLN A 266 -1.45 0.43 3.84
N GLN A 267 -0.23 0.75 4.26
CA GLN A 267 0.84 -0.24 4.43
C GLN A 267 0.53 -1.22 5.55
N ALA A 268 0.08 -0.72 6.70
CA ALA A 268 -0.29 -1.56 7.83
C ALA A 268 -1.48 -2.48 7.47
N ALA A 269 -2.46 -1.98 6.72
CA ALA A 269 -3.57 -2.78 6.23
C ALA A 269 -3.11 -3.87 5.26
N ALA A 270 -2.22 -3.52 4.31
CA ALA A 270 -1.63 -4.48 3.38
C ALA A 270 -0.83 -5.58 4.12
N ALA A 271 -0.06 -5.21 5.15
CA ALA A 271 0.69 -6.16 5.96
C ALA A 271 -0.22 -7.09 6.78
N LEU A 272 -1.28 -6.56 7.38
CA LEU A 272 -2.28 -7.35 8.09
C LEU A 272 -2.99 -8.32 7.15
N LEU A 273 -3.45 -7.84 6.00
CA LEU A 273 -4.09 -8.66 4.97
C LEU A 273 -3.15 -9.75 4.43
N THR A 274 -1.87 -9.43 4.25
CA THR A 274 -0.84 -10.42 3.86
C THR A 274 -0.73 -11.54 4.90
N LYS A 275 -0.85 -11.24 6.20
CA LYS A 275 -0.83 -12.26 7.26
C LYS A 275 -2.16 -13.01 7.40
N THR A 276 -3.28 -12.37 7.07
CA THR A 276 -4.64 -12.93 7.10
C THR A 276 -4.92 -13.87 5.93
N LEU A 277 -4.65 -13.42 4.72
CA LEU A 277 -4.96 -14.17 3.52
C LEU A 277 -3.75 -15.03 3.10
N ASN A 278 -2.52 -14.50 3.23
CA ASN A 278 -1.25 -15.15 2.91
C ASN A 278 -1.26 -15.87 1.56
N ARG A 279 -1.66 -15.15 0.52
CA ARG A 279 -1.97 -15.74 -0.78
C ARG A 279 -1.40 -14.95 -1.94
N MET A 280 -0.55 -15.64 -2.70
CA MET A 280 0.09 -15.11 -3.91
C MET A 280 -0.90 -14.94 -5.07
N ASP A 281 -2.05 -15.62 -5.03
CA ASP A 281 -3.07 -15.58 -6.09
C ASP A 281 -4.11 -14.46 -5.90
N LEU A 282 -4.05 -13.73 -4.78
CA LEU A 282 -5.01 -12.67 -4.44
C LEU A 282 -4.42 -11.24 -4.28
N PRO A 283 -3.32 -10.85 -4.96
CA PRO A 283 -2.70 -9.53 -4.73
C PRO A 283 -3.66 -8.36 -5.03
N LEU A 284 -4.66 -8.63 -5.87
CA LEU A 284 -5.70 -7.68 -6.25
C LEU A 284 -6.72 -7.40 -5.14
N LEU A 285 -7.12 -8.45 -4.43
CA LEU A 285 -8.03 -8.35 -3.30
C LEU A 285 -7.37 -7.59 -2.15
N ASP A 286 -6.11 -7.93 -1.83
CA ASP A 286 -5.35 -7.33 -0.73
C ASP A 286 -5.18 -5.82 -0.94
N LYS A 287 -4.80 -5.40 -2.15
CA LYS A 287 -4.61 -3.99 -2.48
C LYS A 287 -5.93 -3.21 -2.42
N GLY A 288 -7.00 -3.76 -2.99
CA GLY A 288 -8.32 -3.14 -2.93
C GLY A 288 -8.85 -2.98 -1.50
N LEU A 289 -8.70 -4.04 -0.68
CA LEU A 289 -9.07 -4.02 0.74
C LEU A 289 -8.24 -3.03 1.53
N ALA A 290 -6.93 -2.95 1.30
CA ALA A 290 -6.05 -2.01 1.99
C ALA A 290 -6.45 -0.54 1.70
N VAL A 291 -6.78 -0.23 0.45
CA VAL A 291 -7.29 1.11 0.08
C VAL A 291 -8.65 1.38 0.72
N HIS A 292 -9.55 0.41 0.71
CA HIS A 292 -10.86 0.52 1.34
C HIS A 292 -10.76 0.71 2.87
N MET A 293 -9.85 0.02 3.56
CA MET A 293 -9.53 0.27 4.97
C MET A 293 -8.98 1.68 5.20
N THR A 294 -8.08 2.12 4.31
CA THR A 294 -7.50 3.47 4.38
C THR A 294 -8.56 4.55 4.29
N ILE A 295 -9.50 4.42 3.36
CA ILE A 295 -10.61 5.37 3.19
C ILE A 295 -11.53 5.36 4.42
N ALA A 296 -11.80 4.20 5.02
CA ALA A 296 -12.63 4.14 6.21
C ALA A 296 -11.98 4.80 7.43
N VAL A 297 -10.65 4.67 7.59
CA VAL A 297 -9.91 5.28 8.70
C VAL A 297 -9.64 6.77 8.46
N CYS A 298 -9.25 7.15 7.25
CA CYS A 298 -8.77 8.51 6.94
C CYS A 298 -9.80 9.38 6.21
N GLY A 299 -10.95 8.82 5.80
CA GLY A 299 -11.92 9.47 4.91
C GLY A 299 -11.49 9.56 3.44
N ALA A 300 -10.22 9.27 3.14
CA ALA A 300 -9.63 9.35 1.81
C ALA A 300 -8.35 8.49 1.72
N ALA A 301 -7.94 8.13 0.50
CA ALA A 301 -6.69 7.47 0.18
C ALA A 301 -6.07 8.12 -1.06
N ASN A 302 -5.33 9.22 -0.86
CA ASN A 302 -4.63 9.98 -1.91
C ASN A 302 -3.12 9.67 -1.96
N THR A 303 -2.71 8.56 -1.37
CA THR A 303 -1.32 8.08 -1.34
C THR A 303 -0.83 7.76 -2.76
N ILE A 304 0.43 8.07 -3.05
CA ILE A 304 1.09 7.56 -4.26
C ILE A 304 1.46 6.10 -3.97
N ASP A 305 1.11 5.20 -4.89
CA ASP A 305 1.51 3.79 -4.75
C ASP A 305 3.01 3.65 -5.06
N GLY A 306 3.73 2.97 -4.18
CA GLY A 306 5.18 2.89 -4.16
C GLY A 306 5.77 1.87 -5.13
N GLU A 307 4.99 1.09 -5.88
CA GLU A 307 5.55 0.05 -6.77
C GLU A 307 6.08 0.60 -8.12
N GLY A 308 6.83 1.71 -8.06
CA GLY A 308 7.74 2.12 -9.14
C GLY A 308 7.09 2.69 -10.39
N SER A 309 5.96 3.36 -10.26
CA SER A 309 5.60 4.39 -11.23
C SER A 309 4.61 5.35 -10.59
N ILE A 310 5.04 6.59 -10.42
CA ILE A 310 4.14 7.70 -10.18
C ILE A 310 2.96 7.65 -11.16
N SER A 311 1.75 7.72 -10.61
CA SER A 311 0.50 8.00 -11.32
C SER A 311 0.02 9.45 -11.16
N SER A 312 0.98 10.37 -11.04
CA SER A 312 0.83 11.60 -11.81
C SER A 312 1.16 11.26 -13.25
N THR A 313 0.47 11.83 -14.21
CA THR A 313 0.90 11.77 -15.62
C THR A 313 2.21 12.54 -15.75
N GLY A 314 3.31 11.96 -15.28
CA GLY A 314 4.64 12.51 -15.36
C GLY A 314 4.91 12.82 -16.83
N ALA A 315 4.68 14.06 -17.20
CA ALA A 315 5.09 14.58 -18.48
C ALA A 315 6.61 14.58 -18.44
N THR A 316 7.23 13.53 -18.97
CA THR A 316 8.58 13.65 -19.51
C THR A 316 8.47 14.67 -20.64
N THR A 317 8.68 15.93 -20.26
CA THR A 317 8.74 17.01 -21.22
C THR A 317 10.11 16.85 -21.86
N ALA A 318 10.16 16.37 -23.11
CA ALA A 318 11.35 16.57 -23.92
C ALA A 318 11.68 18.07 -23.87
N PRO A 319 12.93 18.48 -23.65
CA PRO A 319 13.27 19.89 -23.58
C PRO A 319 12.81 20.57 -24.87
N TYR A 320 11.84 21.48 -24.77
CA TYR A 320 11.50 22.39 -25.85
C TYR A 320 11.66 23.83 -25.34
N GLU A 321 12.51 24.58 -26.01
CA GLU A 321 12.62 26.02 -25.81
C GLU A 321 11.40 26.66 -26.47
N ARG A 322 10.48 27.22 -25.67
CA ARG A 322 9.47 28.14 -26.18
C ARG A 322 9.89 29.55 -25.78
N PHE A 323 10.32 30.34 -26.76
CA PHE A 323 10.58 31.76 -26.58
C PHE A 323 9.29 32.40 -26.02
N VAL A 324 9.37 33.09 -24.88
CA VAL A 324 8.25 33.86 -24.32
C VAL A 324 8.36 35.28 -24.88
N PRO A 325 7.52 35.70 -25.85
CA PRO A 325 7.59 37.04 -26.40
C PRO A 325 7.07 38.02 -25.33
N GLY A 326 7.91 38.95 -24.87
CA GLY A 326 7.54 39.96 -23.87
C GLY A 326 8.66 40.36 -22.90
N GLY A 327 9.83 39.72 -22.93
CA GLY A 327 10.98 40.16 -22.13
C GLY A 327 11.49 41.55 -22.53
N ASN A 328 11.74 42.42 -21.55
CA ASN A 328 12.28 43.76 -21.76
C ASN A 328 13.62 43.69 -22.50
N SER A 329 13.72 44.34 -23.67
CA SER A 329 14.88 44.31 -24.56
C SER A 329 16.16 44.95 -23.98
N ASN A 330 16.06 45.66 -22.86
CA ASN A 330 17.19 46.33 -22.21
C ASN A 330 17.85 45.52 -21.09
N GLY A 331 17.40 44.26 -20.87
CA GLY A 331 17.92 43.40 -19.81
C GLY A 331 17.37 43.76 -18.42
N GLY A 332 17.16 42.73 -17.63
CA GLY A 332 16.67 42.80 -16.26
C GLY A 332 16.49 41.40 -15.70
N THR A 333 16.66 41.24 -14.39
CA THR A 333 16.36 39.98 -13.70
C THR A 333 14.86 39.77 -13.77
N LEU A 334 14.42 38.78 -14.54
CA LEU A 334 13.06 38.30 -14.43
C LEU A 334 12.83 37.91 -12.97
N PRO A 335 11.73 38.30 -12.32
CA PRO A 335 11.34 37.65 -11.07
C PRO A 335 11.37 36.14 -11.32
N ALA A 336 11.73 35.33 -10.32
CA ALA A 336 11.65 33.88 -10.46
C ALA A 336 10.17 33.53 -10.72
N ILE A 337 9.81 33.49 -12.00
CA ILE A 337 8.54 32.98 -12.47
C ILE A 337 8.75 31.48 -12.33
N PRO A 338 8.12 30.80 -11.35
CA PRO A 338 8.14 29.35 -11.34
C PRO A 338 7.66 28.93 -12.72
N ALA A 339 8.41 28.07 -13.42
CA ALA A 339 7.99 27.58 -14.70
C ALA A 339 6.62 26.92 -14.50
N ILE A 340 5.55 27.61 -14.94
CA ILE A 340 4.14 27.20 -14.76
C ILE A 340 3.85 26.03 -15.72
N GLY A 341 4.66 24.99 -15.67
CA GLY A 341 4.60 23.80 -16.52
C GLY A 341 5.40 22.59 -16.02
N PHE A 342 5.96 22.63 -14.80
CA PHE A 342 6.88 21.56 -14.33
C PHE A 342 6.60 20.99 -12.93
N ASP A 343 5.63 21.55 -12.20
CA ASP A 343 5.19 21.04 -10.88
C ASP A 343 3.73 20.54 -10.91
N SER A 344 3.04 20.64 -12.05
CA SER A 344 1.70 20.08 -12.19
C SER A 344 1.81 18.59 -12.48
N ILE A 345 1.85 17.82 -11.40
CA ILE A 345 1.15 16.53 -11.39
C ILE A 345 -0.22 16.82 -11.98
N GLN A 346 -0.52 16.36 -13.21
CA GLN A 346 -1.92 16.21 -13.53
C GLN A 346 -2.36 15.07 -12.64
N GLU A 347 -3.06 15.45 -11.57
CA GLU A 347 -3.76 14.53 -10.71
C GLU A 347 -4.61 13.66 -11.64
N SER A 348 -4.35 12.34 -11.61
CA SER A 348 -5.11 11.41 -12.43
C SER A 348 -6.60 11.68 -12.18
N HIS A 349 -7.40 11.61 -13.24
CA HIS A 349 -8.82 11.92 -13.13
C HIS A 349 -9.55 10.99 -12.16
N TRP A 350 -9.01 9.78 -11.92
CA TRP A 350 -9.42 8.84 -10.89
C TRP A 350 -9.28 9.40 -9.46
N ARG A 351 -8.37 10.33 -9.24
CA ARG A 351 -8.05 10.95 -7.94
C ARG A 351 -8.72 12.30 -7.71
N LYS A 352 -9.48 12.84 -8.66
CA LYS A 352 -10.10 14.19 -8.55
C LYS A 352 -10.92 14.42 -7.28
N THR A 353 -11.57 13.39 -6.75
CA THR A 353 -12.34 13.47 -5.50
C THR A 353 -11.54 13.05 -4.27
N LYS A 354 -10.23 12.84 -4.41
CA LYS A 354 -9.35 12.24 -3.40
C LYS A 354 -9.94 10.96 -2.82
N SER A 355 -10.48 10.10 -3.68
CA SER A 355 -11.23 8.88 -3.32
C SER A 355 -12.53 9.08 -2.54
N GLY A 356 -13.00 10.32 -2.36
CA GLY A 356 -14.30 10.61 -1.77
C GLY A 356 -15.41 9.86 -2.48
N GLY A 357 -16.30 9.22 -1.71
CA GLY A 357 -17.32 8.30 -2.23
C GLY A 357 -16.73 7.01 -2.81
N LEU A 358 -15.57 6.56 -2.32
CA LEU A 358 -14.91 5.32 -2.77
C LEU A 358 -14.69 5.25 -4.29
N PHE A 359 -14.27 6.38 -4.86
CA PHE A 359 -14.03 6.57 -6.30
C PHE A 359 -15.25 6.42 -7.21
N PHE A 360 -16.45 6.26 -6.65
CA PHE A 360 -17.69 6.05 -7.41
C PHE A 360 -17.87 7.07 -8.55
N ALA A 361 -17.87 8.37 -8.24
CA ALA A 361 -18.08 9.41 -9.24
C ALA A 361 -16.99 9.45 -10.33
N ALA A 362 -15.76 9.06 -9.99
CA ALA A 362 -14.67 8.98 -10.96
C ALA A 362 -14.86 7.77 -11.89
N LEU A 363 -15.27 6.62 -11.34
CA LEU A 363 -15.58 5.41 -12.09
C LEU A 363 -16.78 5.60 -13.01
N GLU A 364 -17.87 6.18 -12.52
CA GLU A 364 -19.06 6.51 -13.31
C GLU A 364 -18.69 7.40 -14.52
N ALA A 365 -17.95 8.50 -14.26
CA ALA A 365 -17.48 9.40 -15.31
C ALA A 365 -16.53 8.71 -16.30
N GLY A 366 -15.63 7.85 -15.81
CA GLY A 366 -14.70 7.07 -16.61
C GLY A 366 -15.39 6.01 -17.47
N GLN A 367 -16.43 5.37 -16.95
CA GLN A 367 -17.24 4.36 -17.64
C GLN A 367 -18.03 5.00 -18.79
N LYS A 368 -18.69 6.13 -18.51
CA LYS A 368 -19.43 6.90 -19.52
C LYS A 368 -18.54 7.39 -20.67
N GLN A 369 -17.31 7.81 -20.37
CA GLN A 369 -16.33 8.20 -21.37
C GLN A 369 -15.78 6.99 -22.14
N GLY A 370 -15.49 5.89 -21.44
CA GLY A 370 -15.06 4.63 -22.03
C GLY A 370 -16.06 4.07 -23.03
N GLY A 371 -17.35 4.06 -22.69
CA GLY A 371 -18.42 3.63 -23.59
C GLY A 371 -18.53 4.48 -24.86
N LYS A 372 -18.28 5.80 -24.77
CA LYS A 372 -18.20 6.68 -25.95
C LYS A 372 -16.95 6.39 -26.78
N ARG A 373 -15.81 6.17 -26.13
CA ARG A 373 -14.53 5.87 -26.78
C ARG A 373 -14.56 4.55 -27.54
N ALA A 374 -15.07 3.48 -26.92
CA ALA A 374 -15.21 2.17 -27.54
C ALA A 374 -16.08 2.21 -28.81
N LYS A 375 -17.16 3.02 -28.81
CA LYS A 375 -17.98 3.26 -30.00
C LYS A 375 -17.19 3.93 -31.13
N LYS A 376 -16.30 4.87 -30.80
CA LYS A 376 -15.46 5.58 -31.77
C LYS A 376 -14.36 4.69 -32.35
N ASP A 377 -13.75 3.85 -31.52
CA ASP A 377 -12.63 3.00 -31.91
C ASP A 377 -13.07 1.74 -32.68
N ASN A 378 -14.39 1.55 -32.87
CA ASN A 378 -15.01 0.36 -33.47
C ASN A 378 -14.57 -0.98 -32.84
N LYS A 379 -14.07 -0.94 -31.59
CA LYS A 379 -13.59 -2.11 -30.83
C LYS A 379 -14.74 -2.93 -30.21
N ARG A 380 -15.90 -3.01 -30.87
CA ARG A 380 -17.12 -3.68 -30.35
C ARG A 380 -17.05 -5.21 -30.30
N ASP A 381 -15.89 -5.78 -30.62
CA ASP A 381 -15.78 -7.21 -30.95
C ASP A 381 -15.81 -8.14 -29.73
N LEU A 382 -15.73 -7.62 -28.50
CA LEU A 382 -15.85 -8.45 -27.30
C LEU A 382 -17.09 -8.14 -26.45
N PHE A 383 -17.57 -6.89 -26.44
CA PHE A 383 -18.78 -6.50 -25.71
C PHE A 383 -19.48 -5.35 -26.41
N LYS A 384 -20.76 -5.51 -26.74
CA LYS A 384 -21.61 -4.43 -27.27
C LYS A 384 -22.16 -3.50 -26.16
N ARG A 385 -21.77 -3.76 -24.92
CA ARG A 385 -22.27 -3.16 -23.67
C ARG A 385 -21.47 -1.90 -23.32
N PRO A 386 -22.04 -0.67 -23.44
CA PRO A 386 -21.31 0.56 -23.13
C PRO A 386 -20.72 0.59 -21.71
N GLU A 387 -21.37 -0.04 -20.74
CA GLU A 387 -20.96 -0.16 -19.34
C GLU A 387 -19.70 -1.03 -19.13
N ALA A 388 -19.27 -1.80 -20.13
CA ALA A 388 -18.08 -2.64 -20.03
C ALA A 388 -16.75 -1.86 -20.16
N HIS A 389 -16.80 -0.57 -20.51
CA HIS A 389 -15.64 0.17 -20.98
C HIS A 389 -15.29 1.37 -20.10
N PHE A 390 -13.99 1.58 -19.84
CA PHE A 390 -13.46 2.75 -19.13
C PHE A 390 -12.45 3.49 -20.00
N GLU A 391 -12.40 4.82 -19.92
CA GLU A 391 -11.40 5.62 -20.65
C GLU A 391 -10.11 5.75 -19.85
N LEU A 392 -8.97 5.44 -20.47
CA LEU A 392 -7.64 5.77 -19.96
C LEU A 392 -7.07 6.97 -20.70
N THR A 393 -6.23 7.74 -20.02
CA THR A 393 -5.56 8.93 -20.56
C THR A 393 -4.04 8.79 -20.43
N SER A 394 -3.31 8.95 -21.53
CA SER A 394 -1.84 8.98 -21.49
C SER A 394 -1.33 10.36 -21.06
N PRO A 395 -0.06 10.49 -20.65
CA PRO A 395 0.53 11.78 -20.31
C PRO A 395 0.50 12.82 -21.43
N THR A 396 0.34 12.40 -22.68
CA THR A 396 0.22 13.30 -23.84
C THR A 396 -1.23 13.72 -24.12
N GLY A 397 -2.19 13.29 -23.30
CA GLY A 397 -3.62 13.58 -23.48
C GLY A 397 -4.30 12.70 -24.52
N LYS A 398 -3.67 11.61 -24.98
CA LYS A 398 -4.36 10.62 -25.81
C LYS A 398 -5.27 9.76 -24.95
N HIS A 399 -6.36 9.27 -25.55
CA HIS A 399 -7.34 8.47 -24.83
C HIS A 399 -7.60 7.13 -25.52
N ILE A 400 -7.72 6.07 -24.73
CA ILE A 400 -8.13 4.73 -25.18
C ILE A 400 -9.25 4.18 -24.30
N ALA A 401 -10.01 3.22 -24.82
CA ALA A 401 -10.91 2.41 -24.00
C ALA A 401 -10.21 1.13 -23.53
N VAL A 402 -10.32 0.82 -22.23
CA VAL A 402 -10.10 -0.52 -21.68
C VAL A 402 -11.45 -1.17 -21.39
N THR A 403 -11.50 -2.50 -21.44
CA THR A 403 -12.76 -3.24 -21.39
C THR A 403 -12.67 -4.40 -20.40
N ALA A 404 -13.73 -4.56 -19.60
CA ALA A 404 -13.93 -5.69 -18.71
C ALA A 404 -13.85 -7.04 -19.47
N PRO A 405 -13.60 -8.17 -18.80
CA PRO A 405 -13.45 -8.33 -17.35
C PRO A 405 -12.11 -7.82 -16.81
N PHE A 406 -12.17 -7.24 -15.62
CA PHE A 406 -11.07 -6.71 -14.82
C PHE A 406 -10.76 -7.58 -13.60
N LEU A 407 -11.68 -8.48 -13.22
CA LEU A 407 -11.55 -9.35 -12.05
C LEU A 407 -11.45 -10.83 -12.43
N GLY A 408 -11.11 -11.65 -11.43
CA GLY A 408 -11.11 -13.12 -11.53
C GLY A 408 -10.12 -13.70 -12.54
N GLN A 409 -10.25 -15.00 -12.78
CA GLN A 409 -9.43 -15.72 -13.76
C GLN A 409 -9.50 -15.12 -15.18
N PRO A 410 -10.67 -14.68 -15.71
CA PRO A 410 -10.75 -14.11 -17.05
C PRO A 410 -9.88 -12.85 -17.26
N ALA A 411 -9.66 -12.04 -16.23
CA ALA A 411 -8.80 -10.86 -16.33
C ALA A 411 -7.32 -11.20 -16.56
N THR A 412 -6.86 -12.36 -16.09
CA THR A 412 -5.45 -12.80 -16.26
C THR A 412 -5.08 -13.07 -17.72
N GLN A 413 -6.07 -13.28 -18.58
CA GLN A 413 -5.90 -13.53 -20.01
C GLN A 413 -5.88 -12.24 -20.83
N ARG A 414 -6.12 -11.08 -20.20
CA ARG A 414 -6.18 -9.78 -20.88
C ARG A 414 -4.79 -9.17 -21.01
N PRO A 415 -4.43 -8.62 -22.19
CA PRO A 415 -3.19 -7.89 -22.32
C PRO A 415 -3.28 -6.58 -21.52
N TYR A 416 -2.17 -6.20 -20.89
CA TYR A 416 -2.01 -4.85 -20.34
C TYR A 416 -2.09 -3.80 -21.47
N PRO A 417 -2.53 -2.57 -21.15
CA PRO A 417 -2.47 -1.48 -22.12
C PRO A 417 -1.02 -1.11 -22.43
N GLU A 418 -0.82 -0.33 -23.50
CA GLU A 418 0.51 0.13 -23.90
C GLU A 418 1.20 0.90 -22.76
N PRO A 419 2.55 0.90 -22.70
CA PRO A 419 3.31 1.51 -21.61
C PRO A 419 2.91 2.96 -21.28
N GLU A 420 2.52 3.76 -22.28
CA GLU A 420 2.10 5.16 -22.07
C GLU A 420 0.79 5.30 -21.25
N TYR A 421 0.02 4.22 -21.06
CA TYR A 421 -1.22 4.20 -20.29
C TYR A 421 -1.14 3.44 -18.97
N LEU A 422 -0.02 2.76 -18.67
CA LEU A 422 0.09 1.88 -17.51
C LEU A 422 -0.16 2.61 -16.18
N ASN A 423 0.29 3.86 -16.07
CA ASN A 423 0.13 4.63 -14.83
C ASN A 423 -1.35 4.98 -14.57
N ASP A 424 -2.07 5.42 -15.60
CA ASP A 424 -3.50 5.72 -15.49
C ASP A 424 -4.32 4.44 -15.32
N TYR A 425 -3.90 3.34 -15.94
CA TYR A 425 -4.50 2.02 -15.74
C TYR A 425 -4.36 1.51 -14.30
N ARG A 426 -3.19 1.70 -13.67
CA ARG A 426 -2.96 1.33 -12.26
C ARG A 426 -3.91 2.09 -11.33
N GLU A 427 -4.12 3.38 -11.57
CA GLU A 427 -5.07 4.18 -10.79
C GLU A 427 -6.52 3.83 -11.04
N PHE A 428 -6.90 3.64 -12.30
CA PHE A 428 -8.21 3.09 -12.65
C PHE A 428 -8.46 1.80 -11.86
N PHE A 429 -7.50 0.88 -11.89
CA PHE A 429 -7.66 -0.45 -11.30
C PHE A 429 -7.73 -0.38 -9.77
N ARG A 430 -6.90 0.46 -9.15
CA ARG A 430 -6.97 0.77 -7.71
C ARG A 430 -8.36 1.29 -7.33
N SER A 431 -8.88 2.26 -8.08
CA SER A 431 -10.21 2.82 -7.86
C SER A 431 -11.30 1.76 -8.05
N TYR A 432 -11.23 1.00 -9.14
CA TYR A 432 -12.17 -0.05 -9.51
C TYR A 432 -12.28 -1.11 -8.41
N GLN A 433 -11.15 -1.62 -7.92
CA GLN A 433 -11.12 -2.63 -6.86
C GLN A 433 -11.70 -2.13 -5.54
N ALA A 434 -11.32 -0.92 -5.11
CA ALA A 434 -11.82 -0.35 -3.87
C ALA A 434 -13.34 -0.15 -3.92
N CYS A 435 -13.87 0.36 -5.04
CA CYS A 435 -15.30 0.56 -5.24
C CYS A 435 -16.06 -0.76 -5.36
N PHE A 436 -15.52 -1.72 -6.14
CA PHE A 436 -16.12 -3.05 -6.28
C PHE A 436 -16.23 -3.76 -4.94
N LEU A 437 -15.20 -3.71 -4.10
CA LEU A 437 -15.21 -4.39 -2.80
C LEU A 437 -16.18 -3.74 -1.80
N ASP A 438 -16.33 -2.42 -1.83
CA ASP A 438 -17.35 -1.76 -1.03
C ASP A 438 -18.76 -2.10 -1.52
N TRP A 439 -18.99 -2.08 -2.84
CA TRP A 439 -20.24 -2.55 -3.43
C TRP A 439 -20.52 -4.01 -3.07
N LEU A 440 -19.53 -4.90 -3.16
CA LEU A 440 -19.67 -6.32 -2.84
C LEU A 440 -20.08 -6.52 -1.38
N ARG A 441 -19.54 -5.70 -0.49
CA ARG A 441 -19.83 -5.69 0.95
C ARG A 441 -21.24 -5.16 1.27
N ASN A 442 -21.71 -4.12 0.59
CA ASN A 442 -22.95 -3.44 0.96
C ASN A 442 -24.16 -3.78 0.07
N THR A 443 -23.93 -4.24 -1.17
CA THR A 443 -24.96 -4.36 -2.22
C THR A 443 -24.79 -5.59 -3.13
N GLY A 444 -23.64 -6.26 -3.09
CA GLY A 444 -23.30 -7.34 -4.03
C GLY A 444 -24.24 -8.54 -4.05
N SER A 445 -25.13 -8.66 -3.08
CA SER A 445 -26.11 -9.73 -2.99
C SER A 445 -27.52 -9.22 -3.37
N GLU A 446 -28.06 -9.70 -4.49
CA GLU A 446 -29.31 -9.19 -5.05
C GLU A 446 -30.49 -9.49 -4.12
N GLY A 447 -31.33 -8.48 -3.86
CA GLY A 447 -32.52 -8.61 -3.01
C GLY A 447 -32.26 -8.79 -1.51
N ASP A 448 -30.99 -8.86 -1.10
CA ASP A 448 -30.59 -8.98 0.29
C ASP A 448 -30.48 -7.60 0.97
N SER A 449 -30.65 -7.57 2.29
CA SER A 449 -30.36 -6.38 3.08
C SER A 449 -28.85 -6.13 3.16
N GLU A 450 -28.45 -4.88 3.46
CA GLU A 450 -27.05 -4.50 3.67
C GLU A 450 -26.37 -5.35 4.75
N GLU A 451 -27.11 -5.76 5.78
CA GLU A 451 -26.62 -6.65 6.84
C GLU A 451 -26.27 -8.04 6.30
N VAL A 452 -27.13 -8.62 5.46
CA VAL A 452 -26.89 -9.93 4.82
C VAL A 452 -25.72 -9.85 3.84
N ALA A 453 -25.63 -8.77 3.05
CA ALA A 453 -24.50 -8.55 2.14
C ALA A 453 -23.16 -8.48 2.91
N ARG A 454 -23.15 -7.78 4.05
CA ARG A 454 -21.97 -7.71 4.94
C ARG A 454 -21.62 -9.06 5.54
N GLY A 455 -22.62 -9.85 5.94
CA GLY A 455 -22.44 -11.21 6.44
C GLY A 455 -21.78 -12.12 5.39
N LYS A 456 -22.25 -12.07 4.13
CA LYS A 456 -21.63 -12.82 3.02
C LYS A 456 -20.19 -12.37 2.74
N PHE A 457 -19.93 -11.07 2.80
CA PHE A 457 -18.58 -10.55 2.60
C PHE A 457 -17.61 -11.00 3.71
N GLN A 458 -18.07 -10.98 4.97
CA GLN A 458 -17.32 -11.50 6.11
C GLN A 458 -17.07 -13.01 5.97
N GLN A 459 -18.08 -13.77 5.54
CA GLN A 459 -17.95 -15.19 5.23
C GLN A 459 -16.91 -15.44 4.12
N LEU A 460 -16.89 -14.60 3.09
CA LEU A 460 -15.91 -14.68 1.99
C LEU A 460 -14.49 -14.51 2.51
N LEU A 461 -14.23 -13.44 3.28
CA LEU A 461 -12.89 -13.20 3.83
C LEU A 461 -12.48 -14.28 4.83
N SER A 462 -13.41 -14.75 5.66
CA SER A 462 -13.19 -15.85 6.60
C SER A 462 -12.78 -17.13 5.86
N LYS A 463 -13.56 -17.52 4.83
CA LYS A 463 -13.26 -18.69 4.00
C LYS A 463 -11.89 -18.57 3.33
N LEU A 464 -11.58 -17.42 2.74
CA LEU A 464 -10.29 -17.19 2.09
C LEU A 464 -9.11 -17.19 3.08
N SER A 465 -9.33 -16.79 4.33
CA SER A 465 -8.32 -16.85 5.40
C SER A 465 -8.10 -18.27 5.95
N LEU A 466 -9.10 -19.15 5.91
CA LEU A 466 -9.01 -20.50 6.48
C LEU A 466 -8.68 -21.58 5.43
N GLU A 467 -9.18 -21.43 4.20
CA GLU A 467 -9.11 -22.46 3.15
C GLU A 467 -8.13 -22.05 2.02
N ARG A 468 -6.88 -22.51 2.10
CA ARG A 468 -5.81 -22.13 1.16
C ARG A 468 -6.01 -22.60 -0.29
N GLU A 469 -6.71 -23.71 -0.48
CA GLU A 469 -6.89 -24.33 -1.81
C GLU A 469 -8.05 -23.68 -2.60
N VAL A 470 -8.92 -22.93 -1.93
CA VAL A 470 -10.10 -22.33 -2.59
C VAL A 470 -9.70 -21.01 -3.23
N ASN A 471 -9.67 -20.92 -4.56
CA ASN A 471 -9.46 -19.64 -5.24
C ASN A 471 -10.64 -18.67 -5.04
N LEU A 472 -10.41 -17.37 -5.30
CA LEU A 472 -11.43 -16.33 -5.12
C LEU A 472 -12.71 -16.61 -5.91
N ASP A 473 -12.59 -16.99 -7.19
CA ASP A 473 -13.72 -17.28 -8.06
C ASP A 473 -14.63 -18.38 -7.47
N ASN A 474 -14.04 -19.45 -6.93
CA ASN A 474 -14.76 -20.56 -6.29
C ASN A 474 -15.43 -20.12 -4.98
N ALA A 475 -14.71 -19.37 -4.13
CA ALA A 475 -15.29 -18.87 -2.88
C ALA A 475 -16.48 -17.93 -3.13
N VAL A 476 -16.34 -17.05 -4.14
CA VAL A 476 -17.42 -16.17 -4.57
C VAL A 476 -18.61 -16.97 -5.09
N GLN A 477 -18.38 -17.95 -5.96
CA GLN A 477 -19.44 -18.82 -6.49
C GLN A 477 -20.18 -19.58 -5.39
N GLU A 478 -19.48 -20.06 -4.36
CA GLU A 478 -20.09 -20.77 -3.23
C GLU A 478 -20.93 -19.85 -2.35
N ILE A 479 -20.45 -18.64 -2.06
CA ILE A 479 -21.09 -17.75 -1.07
C ILE A 479 -22.19 -16.89 -1.69
N TYR A 480 -21.93 -16.35 -2.87
CA TYR A 480 -22.85 -15.47 -3.59
C TYR A 480 -23.73 -16.23 -4.59
N GLN A 481 -23.48 -17.53 -4.81
CA GLN A 481 -24.22 -18.37 -5.76
C GLN A 481 -24.14 -17.85 -7.22
N GLU A 482 -23.15 -17.01 -7.50
CA GLU A 482 -22.88 -16.40 -8.80
C GLU A 482 -21.37 -16.35 -9.05
N PRO A 483 -20.92 -16.45 -10.32
CA PRO A 483 -19.51 -16.33 -10.63
C PRO A 483 -19.02 -14.90 -10.33
N LEU A 484 -17.73 -14.75 -10.01
CA LEU A 484 -17.14 -13.41 -9.87
C LEU A 484 -17.27 -12.62 -11.18
N THR A 485 -16.94 -13.25 -12.30
CA THR A 485 -17.09 -12.67 -13.64
C THR A 485 -17.10 -13.75 -14.72
N THR A 486 -17.59 -13.41 -15.91
CA THR A 486 -17.58 -14.26 -17.11
C THR A 486 -16.90 -13.54 -18.27
N LEU A 487 -16.25 -14.30 -19.16
CA LEU A 487 -15.50 -13.74 -20.30
C LEU A 487 -16.39 -13.06 -21.35
N ASP A 488 -17.65 -13.48 -21.46
CA ASP A 488 -18.65 -12.95 -22.39
C ASP A 488 -19.62 -11.96 -21.73
N GLY A 489 -19.50 -11.76 -20.41
CA GLY A 489 -20.27 -10.80 -19.63
C GLY A 489 -21.76 -11.04 -19.64
N SER A 490 -22.12 -12.32 -19.78
CA SER A 490 -23.47 -12.83 -19.65
C SER A 490 -23.92 -12.87 -18.18
N ALA A 491 -22.99 -13.08 -17.23
CA ALA A 491 -23.30 -13.23 -15.82
C ALA A 491 -22.13 -12.85 -14.90
N GLY A 492 -22.45 -12.64 -13.63
CA GLY A 492 -21.48 -12.53 -12.53
C GLY A 492 -21.51 -11.19 -11.80
N LEU A 493 -20.91 -11.18 -10.62
CA LEU A 493 -20.92 -10.04 -9.71
C LEU A 493 -20.25 -8.79 -10.32
N GLU A 494 -19.16 -8.96 -11.08
CA GLU A 494 -18.53 -7.85 -11.79
C GLU A 494 -19.51 -7.15 -12.74
N TRP A 495 -20.33 -7.91 -13.47
CA TRP A 495 -21.27 -7.35 -14.44
C TRP A 495 -22.47 -6.67 -13.77
N ARG A 496 -22.92 -7.19 -12.63
CA ARG A 496 -23.92 -6.52 -11.78
C ARG A 496 -23.37 -5.20 -11.22
N PHE A 497 -22.12 -5.18 -10.80
CA PHE A 497 -21.43 -3.96 -10.38
C PHE A 497 -21.32 -2.93 -11.52
N LEU A 498 -20.94 -3.36 -12.73
CA LEU A 498 -20.82 -2.47 -13.88
C LEU A 498 -22.17 -1.85 -14.27
N THR A 499 -23.26 -2.62 -14.21
CA THR A 499 -24.62 -2.09 -14.41
C THR A 499 -25.03 -1.16 -13.27
N TRP A 500 -24.76 -1.53 -12.02
CA TRP A 500 -25.02 -0.67 -10.87
C TRP A 500 -24.31 0.69 -10.98
N LEU A 501 -23.06 0.72 -11.44
CA LEU A 501 -22.31 1.95 -11.69
C LEU A 501 -22.96 2.85 -12.75
N GLU A 502 -23.60 2.28 -13.77
CA GLU A 502 -24.28 3.02 -14.83
C GLU A 502 -25.65 3.56 -14.39
N ASP A 503 -26.33 2.84 -13.49
CA ASP A 503 -27.70 3.14 -13.03
C ASP A 503 -27.78 4.20 -11.92
N GLN A 504 -26.66 4.50 -11.26
CA GLN A 504 -26.57 5.59 -10.28
C GLN A 504 -26.58 6.96 -10.98
#